data_AF-A0AA89BXT0-F1
#
_entry.id   AF-A0AA89BXT0-F1
#
_cell.length_a   1.000
_cell.length_b   1.000
_cell.length_c   1.000
_cell.angle_alpha   90.00
_cell.angle_beta   90.00
_cell.angle_gamma   90.00
#
_symmetry.space_group_name_H-M   'P 1'
#
loop_
_entity.id
_entity.type
_entity.pdbx_description
1 polymer ?
#
loop_
_entity_poly.entity_id
_entity_poly.type
_entity_poly.pdbx_seq_one_letter_code
_entity_poly.pdbx_strand_id
1 'polypeptide(L)'
;MTYYKPSSELSRRDRIKRNMKSNDNLRKWRQKKKQEENRQEAENNQLNESTETSGYESASSSRLQVRMNFPNRKRNASRVRISRALSKAHRNIKDLKSKNDYLTKKNKTLQKRVERMKKKTETDSPRSSANKLIKEAGLSKRQGNKVRKQLILGNVVLAEVKETYQEIKEKRNGRVATLGSIVSGKIIKKYKGNNWLSSQTGITRKSLTSGTTKWKVSTCHARKRARKMYAREVQEFLERDDNSRCQPGKADSKISENERKQTRVLTDYMGNLYEKFAAENPTVKLSKATFCRMRPNHVLITRFISRSTCLCTKHQNMALLLRALRKGGVPVSANPEAYAKGEDLLAEELQTKLPDRIVYGQWKRVEVTEKEKKKSVTRIVETDMEKNEFIKMFEEQTKEFRGHVERVHKQYEEVKKLKENLPPNQIMVQMDFYKLYNVVIV
;
A
#
# COMPACT_ATOMS: atom_id res chain seq x y z
N MET A 1 -1.36 33.98 3.53
CA MET A 1 -1.06 32.74 2.78
C MET A 1 -2.24 32.39 1.88
N THR A 2 -2.04 32.25 0.57
CA THR A 2 -3.10 31.85 -0.38
C THR A 2 -3.31 30.34 -0.34
N TYR A 3 -4.26 29.90 0.48
CA TYR A 3 -4.65 28.49 0.55
C TYR A 3 -5.04 27.94 -0.83
N TYR A 4 -4.61 26.72 -1.13
CA TYR A 4 -5.00 25.99 -2.34
C TYR A 4 -6.52 25.80 -2.34
N LYS A 5 -7.25 26.62 -3.10
CA LYS A 5 -8.69 26.40 -3.36
C LYS A 5 -8.87 25.21 -4.30
N PRO A 6 -9.55 24.11 -3.91
CA PRO A 6 -9.88 22.99 -4.78
C PRO A 6 -10.55 23.42 -6.09
N SER A 7 -10.27 22.71 -7.18
CA SER A 7 -10.79 23.08 -8.50
C SER A 7 -12.33 23.00 -8.63
N SER A 8 -13.01 22.34 -7.67
CA SER A 8 -14.46 22.32 -7.50
C SER A 8 -15.04 23.68 -7.09
N GLU A 9 -14.32 24.44 -6.27
CA GLU A 9 -14.74 25.75 -5.72
C GLU A 9 -14.38 26.92 -6.64
N LEU A 10 -13.62 26.68 -7.71
CA LEU A 10 -13.31 27.69 -8.71
C LEU A 10 -14.46 27.91 -9.69
N SER A 11 -14.72 29.19 -9.99
CA SER A 11 -15.48 29.62 -11.15
C SER A 11 -14.91 29.03 -12.45
N ARG A 12 -15.76 28.88 -13.47
CA ARG A 12 -15.34 28.40 -14.81
C ARG A 12 -14.19 29.24 -15.38
N ARG A 13 -14.20 30.57 -15.18
CA ARG A 13 -13.14 31.49 -15.63
C ARG A 13 -11.80 31.19 -14.93
N ASP A 14 -11.81 31.02 -13.62
CA ASP A 14 -10.58 30.76 -12.84
C ASP A 14 -10.02 29.36 -13.08
N ARG A 15 -10.90 28.38 -13.31
CA ARG A 15 -10.50 27.03 -13.72
C ARG A 15 -9.78 27.04 -15.08
N ILE A 16 -10.24 27.87 -16.03
CA ILE A 16 -9.56 28.08 -17.32
C ILE A 16 -8.19 28.75 -17.10
N LYS A 17 -8.11 29.84 -16.33
CA LYS A 17 -6.83 30.51 -15.99
C LYS A 17 -5.83 29.56 -15.32
N ARG A 18 -6.28 28.73 -14.36
CA ARG A 18 -5.45 27.72 -13.69
C ARG A 18 -4.96 26.64 -14.66
N ASN A 19 -5.83 26.16 -15.56
CA ASN A 19 -5.45 25.18 -16.57
C ASN A 19 -4.44 25.76 -17.59
N MET A 20 -4.61 27.01 -18.02
CA MET A 20 -3.65 27.72 -18.87
C MET A 20 -2.27 27.83 -18.19
N LYS A 21 -2.22 28.27 -16.92
CA LYS A 21 -0.98 28.33 -16.13
C LYS A 21 -0.34 26.95 -15.94
N SER A 22 -1.15 25.90 -15.75
CA SER A 22 -0.66 24.52 -15.65
C SER A 22 -0.06 24.01 -16.97
N ASN A 23 -0.68 24.35 -18.10
CA ASN A 23 -0.19 23.98 -19.43
C ASN A 23 1.10 24.74 -19.80
N ASP A 24 1.20 26.02 -19.45
CA ASP A 24 2.41 26.83 -19.65
C ASP A 24 3.58 26.32 -18.81
N ASN A 25 3.34 26.00 -17.52
CA ASN A 25 4.32 25.34 -16.67
C ASN A 25 4.78 23.98 -17.25
N LEU A 26 3.85 23.19 -17.80
CA LEU A 26 4.18 21.91 -18.44
C LEU A 26 4.99 22.09 -19.73
N ARG A 27 4.69 23.13 -20.52
CA ARG A 27 5.46 23.50 -21.73
C ARG A 27 6.89 23.87 -21.35
N LYS A 28 7.07 24.75 -20.37
CA LYS A 28 8.38 25.17 -19.85
C LYS A 28 9.18 23.99 -19.30
N TRP A 29 8.54 23.09 -18.55
CA TRP A 29 9.18 21.87 -18.06
C TRP A 29 9.65 20.94 -19.19
N ARG A 30 8.82 20.75 -20.25
CA ARG A 30 9.21 19.95 -21.43
C ARG A 30 10.37 20.59 -22.19
N GLN A 31 10.38 21.91 -22.36
CA GLN A 31 11.48 22.63 -22.99
C GLN A 31 12.77 22.46 -22.20
N LYS A 32 12.73 22.63 -20.86
CA LYS A 32 13.91 22.39 -20.01
C LYS A 32 14.39 20.93 -20.13
N LYS A 33 13.49 19.94 -20.06
CA LYS A 33 13.88 18.52 -20.18
C LYS A 33 14.55 18.22 -21.52
N LYS A 34 14.05 18.79 -22.63
CA LYS A 34 14.69 18.64 -23.94
C LYS A 34 16.08 19.31 -23.99
N GLN A 35 16.26 20.46 -23.36
CA GLN A 35 17.57 21.10 -23.25
C GLN A 35 18.55 20.26 -22.41
N GLU A 36 18.07 19.63 -21.33
CA GLU A 36 18.85 18.70 -20.50
C GLU A 36 19.26 17.43 -21.28
N GLU A 37 18.33 16.85 -22.05
CA GLU A 37 18.58 15.69 -22.93
C GLU A 37 19.60 16.01 -24.02
N ASN A 38 19.40 17.11 -24.76
CA ASN A 38 20.35 17.59 -25.77
C ASN A 38 21.75 17.87 -25.19
N ARG A 39 21.83 18.33 -23.93
CA ARG A 39 23.11 18.59 -23.25
C ARG A 39 23.81 17.27 -22.88
N GLN A 40 23.09 16.29 -22.35
CA GLN A 40 23.63 14.97 -22.05
C GLN A 40 24.08 14.22 -23.31
N GLU A 41 23.38 14.42 -24.43
CA GLU A 41 23.75 13.87 -25.73
C GLU A 41 25.04 14.51 -26.28
N ALA A 42 25.23 15.82 -26.09
CA ALA A 42 26.48 16.51 -26.40
C ALA A 42 27.65 16.08 -25.49
N GLU A 43 27.42 15.95 -24.18
CA GLU A 43 28.42 15.47 -23.21
C GLU A 43 28.84 14.02 -23.50
N ASN A 44 27.91 13.14 -23.88
CA ASN A 44 28.23 11.76 -24.28
C ASN A 44 28.99 11.67 -25.62
N ASN A 45 28.67 12.53 -26.60
CA ASN A 45 29.40 12.53 -27.87
C ASN A 45 30.86 12.97 -27.68
N GLN A 46 31.13 13.96 -26.82
CA GLN A 46 32.51 14.35 -26.46
C GLN A 46 33.30 13.23 -25.73
N LEU A 47 32.61 12.37 -24.98
CA LEU A 47 33.23 11.21 -24.31
C LEU A 47 33.55 10.05 -25.28
N ASN A 48 32.74 9.84 -26.31
CA ASN A 48 33.03 8.85 -27.34
C ASN A 48 34.15 9.31 -28.30
N GLU A 49 34.16 10.60 -28.68
CA GLU A 49 35.19 11.18 -29.55
C GLU A 49 36.60 11.18 -28.90
N SER A 50 36.66 11.11 -27.57
CA SER A 50 37.91 10.98 -26.79
C SER A 50 38.34 9.54 -26.47
N THR A 51 37.58 8.51 -26.88
CA THR A 51 37.92 7.09 -26.63
C THR A 51 38.35 6.31 -27.88
N GLU A 52 38.26 6.87 -29.09
CA GLU A 52 38.75 6.21 -30.33
C GLU A 52 40.24 6.48 -30.65
N THR A 53 40.98 7.19 -29.79
CA THR A 53 42.41 7.51 -29.99
C THR A 53 43.35 6.98 -28.90
N SER A 54 43.27 5.67 -28.60
CA SER A 54 44.48 4.94 -28.20
C SER A 54 44.40 3.47 -28.64
N GLY A 55 45.25 3.09 -29.60
CA GLY A 55 45.59 1.69 -29.82
C GLY A 55 46.89 1.37 -29.11
N TYR A 56 46.96 0.27 -28.36
CA TYR A 56 48.11 -0.65 -28.35
C TYR A 56 47.71 -1.99 -27.69
N GLU A 57 48.53 -3.00 -27.94
CA GLU A 57 48.24 -4.43 -27.76
C GLU A 57 48.42 -4.93 -26.32
N SER A 58 47.72 -6.02 -25.96
CA SER A 58 48.34 -7.19 -25.30
C SER A 58 47.34 -8.34 -25.14
N ALA A 59 47.78 -9.56 -25.48
CA ALA A 59 46.98 -10.78 -25.36
C ALA A 59 47.34 -11.56 -24.08
N SER A 60 46.33 -11.99 -23.31
CA SER A 60 46.29 -13.31 -22.63
C SER A 60 45.10 -13.44 -21.67
N SER A 61 44.20 -14.40 -21.94
CA SER A 61 43.53 -15.29 -20.96
C SER A 61 42.32 -15.98 -21.62
N SER A 62 42.52 -17.22 -22.06
CA SER A 62 41.47 -18.02 -22.71
C SER A 62 40.58 -18.72 -21.67
N ARG A 63 39.31 -18.31 -21.54
CA ARG A 63 38.34 -18.94 -20.62
C ARG A 63 37.31 -19.77 -21.41
N LEU A 64 37.41 -21.09 -21.30
CA LEU A 64 36.52 -22.05 -21.97
C LEU A 64 35.04 -21.85 -21.60
N GLN A 65 34.14 -21.92 -22.60
CA GLN A 65 32.69 -22.00 -22.41
C GLN A 65 32.13 -23.23 -23.13
N VAL A 66 31.28 -24.01 -22.45
CA VAL A 66 30.60 -25.19 -23.00
C VAL A 66 29.14 -24.87 -23.33
N ARG A 67 28.63 -25.35 -24.46
CA ARG A 67 27.21 -25.28 -24.86
C ARG A 67 26.62 -26.68 -25.04
N MET A 68 25.34 -26.87 -24.69
CA MET A 68 24.61 -28.14 -24.76
C MET A 68 23.29 -27.98 -25.54
N ASN A 69 22.88 -29.01 -26.32
CA ASN A 69 21.66 -29.06 -27.14
C ASN A 69 20.84 -30.36 -26.88
N PHE A 70 19.52 -30.36 -27.10
CA PHE A 70 18.60 -31.52 -26.84
C PHE A 70 17.55 -31.80 -27.97
N PRO A 71 17.07 -33.06 -28.20
CA PRO A 71 16.23 -33.46 -29.37
C PRO A 71 14.73 -33.88 -29.10
N ASN A 72 13.95 -34.25 -30.15
CA ASN A 72 12.46 -34.44 -30.18
C ASN A 72 11.93 -35.88 -30.60
N ARG A 73 10.61 -36.22 -30.43
CA ARG A 73 9.95 -37.59 -30.59
C ARG A 73 8.75 -37.72 -31.60
N LYS A 74 8.28 -38.96 -31.99
CA LYS A 74 7.13 -39.33 -32.95
C LYS A 74 6.11 -40.47 -32.47
N ARG A 75 5.04 -40.91 -33.22
CA ARG A 75 3.80 -41.76 -32.84
C ARG A 75 3.09 -42.67 -33.96
N ASN A 76 2.23 -43.75 -33.71
CA ASN A 76 0.91 -44.26 -34.39
C ASN A 76 0.36 -45.81 -34.36
N ALA A 77 -1.01 -46.17 -34.59
CA ALA A 77 -1.76 -47.56 -34.65
C ALA A 77 -3.32 -47.75 -35.19
N SER A 78 -4.06 -48.96 -35.24
CA SER A 78 -5.48 -49.29 -35.89
C SER A 78 -6.49 -50.52 -35.42
N ARG A 79 -7.70 -50.92 -36.06
CA ARG A 79 -8.79 -52.03 -35.70
C ARG A 79 -9.98 -52.56 -36.74
N VAL A 80 -11.04 -53.43 -36.41
CA VAL A 80 -11.95 -54.41 -37.30
C VAL A 80 -13.60 -54.55 -37.15
N ARG A 81 -14.44 -55.57 -37.69
CA ARG A 81 -16.00 -55.65 -37.99
C ARG A 81 -16.94 -57.02 -37.96
N ILE A 82 -18.32 -57.08 -38.33
CA ILE A 82 -19.48 -58.12 -38.03
C ILE A 82 -20.68 -58.46 -39.13
N SER A 83 -21.81 -59.31 -38.93
CA SER A 83 -22.84 -60.08 -39.84
C SER A 83 -24.45 -59.77 -39.93
N ARG A 84 -25.35 -60.60 -40.59
CA ARG A 84 -26.70 -60.29 -41.27
C ARG A 84 -28.13 -60.68 -40.72
N ALA A 85 -28.55 -61.94 -40.46
CA ALA A 85 -30.00 -62.34 -40.53
C ALA A 85 -30.99 -61.67 -39.53
N LEU A 86 -30.53 -61.44 -38.29
CA LEU A 86 -31.21 -60.62 -37.27
C LEU A 86 -31.71 -59.27 -37.81
N SER A 87 -31.08 -58.76 -38.87
CA SER A 87 -31.43 -57.48 -39.52
C SER A 87 -32.88 -57.39 -40.01
N LYS A 88 -33.59 -58.51 -40.31
CA LYS A 88 -34.96 -58.41 -40.87
C LYS A 88 -36.06 -58.26 -39.81
N ALA A 89 -36.08 -59.09 -38.76
CA ALA A 89 -37.08 -58.99 -37.69
C ALA A 89 -37.01 -57.63 -36.96
N HIS A 90 -35.80 -57.10 -36.77
CA HIS A 90 -35.58 -55.76 -36.24
C HIS A 90 -36.14 -54.61 -37.12
N ARG A 91 -36.56 -54.84 -38.37
CA ARG A 91 -37.21 -53.82 -39.23
C ARG A 91 -38.70 -53.69 -38.91
N ASN A 92 -39.44 -54.79 -38.79
CA ASN A 92 -40.90 -54.71 -38.64
C ASN A 92 -41.32 -54.13 -37.27
N ILE A 93 -40.64 -54.53 -36.20
CA ILE A 93 -40.85 -53.96 -34.85
C ILE A 93 -40.51 -52.45 -34.82
N LYS A 94 -39.55 -52.03 -35.64
CA LYS A 94 -39.15 -50.63 -35.79
C LYS A 94 -40.23 -49.81 -36.51
N ASP A 95 -40.85 -50.36 -37.55
CA ASP A 95 -41.87 -49.64 -38.34
C ASP A 95 -43.17 -49.39 -37.56
N LEU A 96 -43.68 -50.37 -36.80
CA LEU A 96 -44.87 -50.15 -35.97
C LEU A 96 -44.60 -49.17 -34.81
N LYS A 97 -43.44 -49.26 -34.17
CA LYS A 97 -43.01 -48.25 -33.18
C LYS A 97 -42.95 -46.86 -33.80
N SER A 98 -42.48 -46.72 -35.04
CA SER A 98 -42.38 -45.44 -35.76
C SER A 98 -43.73 -44.72 -35.94
N LYS A 99 -44.83 -45.47 -36.16
CA LYS A 99 -46.17 -44.89 -36.36
C LYS A 99 -46.78 -44.36 -35.06
N ASN A 100 -46.64 -45.11 -33.95
CA ASN A 100 -47.14 -44.65 -32.66
C ASN A 100 -46.34 -43.42 -32.14
N ASP A 101 -45.03 -43.45 -32.38
CA ASP A 101 -44.13 -42.32 -32.20
C ASP A 101 -44.57 -41.05 -32.96
N TYR A 102 -45.11 -41.18 -34.17
CA TYR A 102 -45.55 -40.03 -34.97
C TYR A 102 -46.78 -39.33 -34.33
N LEU A 103 -47.78 -40.09 -33.90
CA LEU A 103 -49.00 -39.54 -33.30
C LEU A 103 -48.73 -38.86 -31.95
N THR A 104 -47.91 -39.49 -31.10
CA THR A 104 -47.52 -38.91 -29.81
C THR A 104 -46.71 -37.60 -29.98
N LYS A 105 -45.89 -37.50 -31.04
CA LYS A 105 -45.19 -36.25 -31.41
C LYS A 105 -46.19 -35.16 -31.84
N LYS A 106 -47.20 -35.50 -32.66
CA LYS A 106 -48.22 -34.56 -33.16
C LYS A 106 -49.04 -33.91 -32.04
N ASN A 107 -49.51 -34.68 -31.05
CA ASN A 107 -50.23 -34.12 -29.89
C ASN A 107 -49.35 -33.17 -29.06
N LYS A 108 -48.10 -33.57 -28.77
CA LYS A 108 -47.14 -32.72 -28.05
C LYS A 108 -46.84 -31.39 -28.78
N THR A 109 -46.89 -31.35 -30.11
CA THR A 109 -46.72 -30.09 -30.86
C THR A 109 -47.90 -29.13 -30.73
N LEU A 110 -49.13 -29.62 -30.61
CA LEU A 110 -50.32 -28.76 -30.48
C LEU A 110 -50.41 -28.11 -29.09
N GLN A 111 -50.22 -28.88 -28.02
CA GLN A 111 -50.21 -28.35 -26.64
C GLN A 111 -49.19 -27.22 -26.47
N LYS A 112 -47.94 -27.42 -26.95
CA LYS A 112 -46.87 -26.41 -26.93
C LYS A 112 -47.18 -25.16 -27.76
N ARG A 113 -48.09 -25.22 -28.73
CA ARG A 113 -48.51 -24.03 -29.51
C ARG A 113 -49.38 -23.10 -28.67
N VAL A 114 -50.28 -23.67 -27.85
CA VAL A 114 -51.19 -22.92 -26.96
C VAL A 114 -50.42 -22.23 -25.84
N GLU A 115 -49.50 -22.95 -25.18
CA GLU A 115 -48.63 -22.38 -24.12
C GLU A 115 -47.82 -21.15 -24.60
N ARG A 116 -47.26 -21.23 -25.81
CA ARG A 116 -46.46 -20.14 -26.41
C ARG A 116 -47.28 -18.90 -26.72
N MET A 117 -48.58 -19.04 -26.99
CA MET A 117 -49.48 -17.89 -27.19
C MET A 117 -49.74 -17.18 -25.87
N LYS A 118 -50.02 -17.92 -24.79
CA LYS A 118 -50.25 -17.35 -23.44
C LYS A 118 -49.03 -16.59 -22.91
N LYS A 119 -47.82 -17.13 -23.04
CA LYS A 119 -46.57 -16.47 -22.55
C LYS A 119 -46.18 -15.18 -23.32
N LYS A 120 -46.88 -14.82 -24.39
CA LYS A 120 -46.47 -13.71 -25.28
C LYS A 120 -46.92 -12.33 -24.80
N THR A 121 -47.84 -12.27 -23.82
CA THR A 121 -48.45 -11.03 -23.32
C THR A 121 -47.76 -10.44 -22.08
N GLU A 122 -46.98 -11.22 -21.33
CA GLU A 122 -46.53 -10.82 -19.99
C GLU A 122 -45.18 -10.09 -19.96
N THR A 123 -44.23 -10.40 -20.86
CA THR A 123 -42.90 -9.74 -20.90
C THR A 123 -42.33 -9.60 -22.31
N ASP A 124 -41.67 -8.47 -22.58
CA ASP A 124 -40.88 -8.29 -23.80
C ASP A 124 -39.59 -9.11 -23.74
N SER A 125 -39.53 -10.20 -24.51
CA SER A 125 -38.29 -10.91 -24.78
C SER A 125 -37.19 -9.94 -25.27
N PRO A 126 -35.89 -10.16 -24.96
CA PRO A 126 -34.78 -9.39 -25.51
C PRO A 126 -34.81 -9.22 -27.04
N ARG A 127 -35.35 -10.22 -27.76
CA ARG A 127 -35.58 -10.19 -29.22
C ARG A 127 -36.81 -9.38 -29.63
N SER A 128 -37.85 -9.30 -28.80
CA SER A 128 -38.98 -8.39 -28.99
C SER A 128 -38.50 -6.94 -28.84
N SER A 129 -37.85 -6.63 -27.71
CA SER A 129 -37.24 -5.32 -27.44
C SER A 129 -36.28 -4.88 -28.55
N ALA A 130 -35.36 -5.75 -29.01
CA ALA A 130 -34.47 -5.42 -30.11
C ALA A 130 -35.21 -5.14 -31.43
N ASN A 131 -36.34 -5.79 -31.70
CA ASN A 131 -37.16 -5.50 -32.87
C ASN A 131 -38.02 -4.24 -32.72
N LYS A 132 -38.42 -3.87 -31.50
CA LYS A 132 -39.07 -2.58 -31.20
C LYS A 132 -38.09 -1.43 -31.48
N LEU A 133 -36.88 -1.48 -30.92
CA LEU A 133 -35.81 -0.50 -31.18
C LEU A 133 -35.49 -0.34 -32.68
N ILE A 134 -35.46 -1.43 -33.44
CA ILE A 134 -35.22 -1.37 -34.90
C ILE A 134 -36.37 -0.69 -35.66
N LYS A 135 -37.62 -0.86 -35.21
CA LYS A 135 -38.80 -0.19 -35.77
C LYS A 135 -38.85 1.29 -35.39
N GLU A 136 -38.62 1.61 -34.13
CA GLU A 136 -38.57 2.98 -33.59
C GLU A 136 -37.47 3.81 -34.26
N ALA A 137 -36.33 3.19 -34.59
CA ALA A 137 -35.25 3.83 -35.34
C ALA A 137 -35.50 3.95 -36.86
N GLY A 138 -36.68 3.57 -37.36
CA GLY A 138 -37.05 3.69 -38.79
C GLY A 138 -36.18 2.88 -39.77
N LEU A 139 -35.41 1.90 -39.27
CA LEU A 139 -34.37 1.24 -40.07
C LEU A 139 -34.97 0.31 -41.12
N SER A 140 -34.49 0.44 -42.36
CA SER A 140 -34.82 -0.51 -43.44
C SER A 140 -34.49 -1.94 -43.03
N LYS A 141 -35.31 -2.91 -43.47
CA LYS A 141 -35.19 -4.35 -43.17
C LYS A 141 -33.77 -4.88 -43.40
N ARG A 142 -33.05 -4.36 -44.42
CA ARG A 142 -31.67 -4.73 -44.76
C ARG A 142 -30.63 -4.14 -43.79
N GLN A 143 -30.84 -2.92 -43.28
CA GLN A 143 -29.99 -2.26 -42.28
C GLN A 143 -30.24 -2.84 -40.88
N GLY A 144 -31.51 -2.98 -40.48
CA GLY A 144 -31.91 -3.59 -39.21
C GLY A 144 -31.37 -5.01 -39.03
N ASN A 145 -31.31 -5.81 -40.11
CA ASN A 145 -30.71 -7.15 -40.07
C ASN A 145 -29.22 -7.15 -39.67
N LYS A 146 -28.43 -6.12 -40.02
CA LYS A 146 -27.02 -6.02 -39.63
C LYS A 146 -26.86 -5.78 -38.13
N VAL A 147 -27.66 -4.87 -37.58
CA VAL A 147 -27.55 -4.41 -36.18
C VAL A 147 -28.32 -5.34 -35.20
N ARG A 148 -29.32 -6.09 -35.69
CA ARG A 148 -30.18 -6.97 -34.86
C ARG A 148 -29.39 -7.94 -33.97
N LYS A 149 -28.33 -8.59 -34.48
CA LYS A 149 -27.55 -9.55 -33.67
C LYS A 149 -26.86 -8.85 -32.48
N GLN A 150 -26.34 -7.64 -32.69
CA GLN A 150 -25.67 -6.85 -31.65
C GLN A 150 -26.68 -6.33 -30.60
N LEU A 151 -27.84 -5.84 -31.03
CA LEU A 151 -28.91 -5.40 -30.13
C LEU A 151 -29.50 -6.55 -29.31
N ILE A 152 -29.72 -7.73 -29.91
CA ILE A 152 -30.17 -8.91 -29.17
C ILE A 152 -29.13 -9.31 -28.12
N LEU A 153 -27.84 -9.36 -28.48
CA LEU A 153 -26.78 -9.70 -27.53
C LEU A 153 -26.72 -8.70 -26.37
N GLY A 154 -26.79 -7.40 -26.65
CA GLY A 154 -26.85 -6.36 -25.62
C GLY A 154 -28.05 -6.54 -24.67
N ASN A 155 -29.25 -6.74 -25.23
CA ASN A 155 -30.46 -6.92 -24.44
C ASN A 155 -30.47 -8.21 -23.62
N VAL A 156 -29.88 -9.31 -24.14
CA VAL A 156 -29.73 -10.58 -23.40
C VAL A 156 -28.79 -10.39 -22.21
N VAL A 157 -27.62 -9.77 -22.41
CA VAL A 157 -26.67 -9.51 -21.32
C VAL A 157 -27.28 -8.58 -20.25
N LEU A 158 -28.11 -7.60 -20.64
CA LEU A 158 -28.80 -6.73 -19.69
C LEU A 158 -29.88 -7.47 -18.88
N ALA A 159 -30.64 -8.37 -19.51
CA ALA A 159 -31.64 -9.19 -18.82
C ALA A 159 -30.99 -10.12 -17.78
N GLU A 160 -29.94 -10.86 -18.17
CA GLU A 160 -29.17 -11.75 -17.29
C GLU A 160 -28.62 -11.00 -16.05
N VAL A 161 -28.07 -9.80 -16.25
CA VAL A 161 -27.55 -8.96 -15.16
C VAL A 161 -28.67 -8.46 -14.23
N LYS A 162 -29.88 -8.27 -14.74
CA LYS A 162 -31.04 -7.84 -13.95
C LYS A 162 -31.61 -8.98 -13.10
N GLU A 163 -31.77 -10.16 -13.69
CA GLU A 163 -32.24 -11.38 -12.99
C GLU A 163 -31.26 -11.80 -11.89
N THR A 164 -29.97 -11.93 -12.22
CA THR A 164 -28.93 -12.24 -11.22
C THR A 164 -28.81 -11.18 -10.12
N TYR A 165 -29.11 -9.91 -10.40
CA TYR A 165 -29.19 -8.87 -9.35
C TYR A 165 -30.41 -9.04 -8.43
N GLN A 166 -31.58 -9.39 -8.97
CA GLN A 166 -32.78 -9.65 -8.18
C GLN A 166 -32.58 -10.83 -7.21
N GLU A 167 -32.06 -11.95 -7.70
CA GLU A 167 -31.74 -13.10 -6.85
C GLU A 167 -30.79 -12.76 -5.69
N ILE A 168 -29.76 -11.95 -5.95
CA ILE A 168 -28.77 -11.60 -4.90
C ILE A 168 -29.35 -10.57 -3.93
N LYS A 169 -30.22 -9.65 -4.41
CA LYS A 169 -30.95 -8.69 -3.56
C LYS A 169 -31.79 -9.44 -2.52
N GLU A 170 -32.47 -10.51 -2.92
CA GLU A 170 -33.24 -11.39 -2.04
C GLU A 170 -32.32 -12.16 -1.08
N LYS A 171 -31.24 -12.76 -1.60
CA LYS A 171 -30.32 -13.62 -0.83
C LYS A 171 -29.34 -12.86 0.09
N ARG A 172 -29.53 -11.54 0.31
CA ARG A 172 -28.83 -10.61 1.25
C ARG A 172 -27.29 -10.71 1.35
N ASN A 173 -26.61 -11.32 0.37
CA ASN A 173 -25.18 -11.67 0.46
C ASN A 173 -24.28 -10.82 -0.44
N GLY A 174 -23.00 -10.69 -0.06
CA GLY A 174 -22.01 -9.76 -0.67
C GLY A 174 -21.67 -9.93 -2.16
N ARG A 175 -22.35 -10.83 -2.88
CA ARG A 175 -22.18 -11.09 -4.32
C ARG A 175 -22.61 -9.92 -5.22
N VAL A 176 -23.35 -8.94 -4.69
CA VAL A 176 -23.71 -7.70 -5.43
C VAL A 176 -22.47 -6.93 -5.87
N ALA A 177 -21.43 -6.90 -5.03
CA ALA A 177 -20.20 -6.17 -5.31
C ALA A 177 -19.40 -6.78 -6.48
N THR A 178 -19.43 -8.12 -6.63
CA THR A 178 -18.76 -8.82 -7.73
C THR A 178 -19.43 -8.52 -9.07
N LEU A 179 -20.76 -8.61 -9.18
CA LEU A 179 -21.49 -8.21 -10.40
C LEU A 179 -21.22 -6.75 -10.75
N GLY A 180 -21.33 -5.84 -9.78
CA GLY A 180 -20.98 -4.43 -9.98
C GLY A 180 -19.56 -4.24 -10.54
N SER A 181 -18.58 -5.05 -10.12
CA SER A 181 -17.19 -5.01 -10.62
C SER A 181 -16.97 -5.57 -12.03
N ILE A 182 -17.89 -6.40 -12.53
CA ILE A 182 -17.88 -6.96 -13.89
C ILE A 182 -18.46 -5.93 -14.87
N VAL A 183 -19.59 -5.34 -14.50
CA VAL A 183 -20.37 -4.45 -15.38
C VAL A 183 -19.91 -2.97 -15.29
N SER A 184 -19.02 -2.61 -14.35
CA SER A 184 -18.49 -1.22 -14.18
C SER A 184 -17.14 -0.94 -14.86
N GLY A 185 -16.86 -1.57 -16.00
CA GLY A 185 -15.59 -1.46 -16.72
C GLY A 185 -15.16 -0.03 -17.10
N LYS A 186 -13.84 0.18 -17.26
CA LYS A 186 -13.25 1.48 -17.69
C LYS A 186 -13.86 2.01 -19.00
N ILE A 187 -14.20 1.12 -19.93
CA ILE A 187 -14.82 1.42 -21.23
C ILE A 187 -16.21 2.05 -21.03
N ILE A 188 -17.08 1.43 -20.24
CA ILE A 188 -18.44 1.92 -19.98
C ILE A 188 -18.40 3.30 -19.31
N LYS A 189 -17.40 3.56 -18.45
CA LYS A 189 -17.17 4.90 -17.88
C LYS A 189 -16.68 5.92 -18.90
N LYS A 190 -15.75 5.55 -19.80
CA LYS A 190 -15.27 6.42 -20.90
C LYS A 190 -16.44 6.93 -21.76
N TYR A 191 -17.38 6.05 -22.08
CA TYR A 191 -18.56 6.37 -22.90
C TYR A 191 -19.80 6.80 -22.09
N LYS A 192 -19.66 7.16 -20.81
CA LYS A 192 -20.75 7.60 -19.90
C LYS A 192 -21.93 6.62 -19.75
N GLY A 193 -21.76 5.36 -20.17
CA GLY A 193 -22.82 4.34 -20.19
C GLY A 193 -23.38 3.96 -18.82
N ASN A 194 -22.72 4.33 -17.72
CA ASN A 194 -23.17 4.07 -16.35
C ASN A 194 -24.61 4.53 -16.05
N ASN A 195 -25.09 5.63 -16.64
CA ASN A 195 -26.46 6.10 -16.39
C ASN A 195 -27.49 5.18 -17.05
N TRP A 196 -27.29 4.92 -18.36
CA TRP A 196 -28.14 4.02 -19.16
C TRP A 196 -28.13 2.59 -18.61
N LEU A 197 -26.95 2.11 -18.21
CA LEU A 197 -26.79 0.81 -17.56
C LEU A 197 -27.52 0.74 -16.21
N SER A 198 -27.50 1.82 -15.42
CA SER A 198 -28.20 1.88 -14.12
C SER A 198 -29.72 1.82 -14.28
N SER A 199 -30.29 2.50 -15.29
CA SER A 199 -31.74 2.44 -15.55
C SER A 199 -32.20 1.09 -16.12
N GLN A 200 -31.39 0.43 -16.94
CA GLN A 200 -31.75 -0.88 -17.53
C GLN A 200 -31.56 -2.07 -16.57
N THR A 201 -30.49 -2.07 -15.77
CA THR A 201 -30.15 -3.22 -14.88
C THR A 201 -30.69 -3.10 -13.46
N GLY A 202 -31.13 -1.92 -13.03
CA GLY A 202 -31.54 -1.65 -11.64
C GLY A 202 -30.38 -1.55 -10.64
N ILE A 203 -29.13 -1.72 -11.07
CA ILE A 203 -27.94 -1.53 -10.23
C ILE A 203 -27.74 -0.03 -9.97
N THR A 204 -27.54 0.37 -8.71
CA THR A 204 -27.35 1.78 -8.37
C THR A 204 -26.11 2.39 -9.02
N ARG A 205 -26.24 3.63 -9.53
CA ARG A 205 -25.12 4.40 -10.11
C ARG A 205 -23.92 4.53 -9.16
N LYS A 206 -24.13 4.59 -7.84
CA LYS A 206 -23.05 4.61 -6.82
C LYS A 206 -22.24 3.31 -6.84
N SER A 207 -22.88 2.14 -6.97
CA SER A 207 -22.20 0.84 -7.13
C SER A 207 -21.40 0.78 -8.44
N LEU A 208 -22.03 1.13 -9.57
CA LEU A 208 -21.37 1.16 -10.88
C LEU A 208 -20.23 2.19 -10.98
N THR A 209 -20.24 3.23 -10.16
CA THR A 209 -19.20 4.26 -10.17
C THR A 209 -18.03 3.93 -9.24
N SER A 210 -18.25 3.17 -8.16
CA SER A 210 -17.22 2.80 -7.18
C SER A 210 -16.39 1.55 -7.54
N GLY A 211 -16.91 0.63 -8.35
CA GLY A 211 -16.29 -0.68 -8.65
C GLY A 211 -14.90 -0.71 -9.35
N THR A 212 -14.31 0.43 -9.73
CA THR A 212 -13.13 0.49 -10.63
C THR A 212 -11.75 0.24 -10.01
N THR A 213 -11.64 -0.18 -8.75
CA THR A 213 -10.33 -0.51 -8.15
C THR A 213 -10.31 -1.85 -7.40
N LYS A 214 -10.49 -2.94 -8.16
CA LYS A 214 -10.39 -4.34 -7.68
C LYS A 214 -9.18 -4.59 -6.75
N TRP A 215 -8.05 -3.91 -6.98
CA TRP A 215 -6.82 -4.03 -6.18
C TRP A 215 -6.69 -3.09 -4.96
N LYS A 216 -7.28 -1.88 -5.00
CA LYS A 216 -7.20 -0.93 -3.86
C LYS A 216 -8.29 -1.19 -2.81
N VAL A 217 -9.44 -1.75 -3.21
CA VAL A 217 -10.56 -2.00 -2.30
C VAL A 217 -10.24 -3.13 -1.33
N SER A 218 -9.72 -4.28 -1.80
CA SER A 218 -9.40 -5.44 -0.94
C SER A 218 -8.34 -5.09 0.11
N THR A 219 -7.22 -4.48 -0.31
CA THR A 219 -6.13 -4.05 0.58
C THR A 219 -6.56 -2.99 1.59
N CYS A 220 -7.44 -2.05 1.20
CA CYS A 220 -8.03 -1.08 2.14
C CYS A 220 -8.96 -1.75 3.17
N HIS A 221 -9.80 -2.70 2.76
CA HIS A 221 -10.69 -3.41 3.67
C HIS A 221 -9.94 -4.34 4.62
N ALA A 222 -8.92 -5.07 4.15
CA ALA A 222 -8.04 -5.88 4.99
C ALA A 222 -7.33 -5.02 6.06
N ARG A 223 -6.76 -3.88 5.66
CA ARG A 223 -6.14 -2.91 6.60
C ARG A 223 -7.15 -2.34 7.60
N LYS A 224 -8.38 -2.03 7.17
CA LYS A 224 -9.45 -1.55 8.08
C LYS A 224 -9.90 -2.64 9.06
N ARG A 225 -9.98 -3.91 8.64
CA ARG A 225 -10.30 -5.05 9.52
C ARG A 225 -9.20 -5.26 10.57
N ALA A 226 -7.94 -5.37 10.14
CA ALA A 226 -6.80 -5.51 11.05
C ALA A 226 -6.72 -4.33 12.04
N ARG A 227 -6.96 -3.09 11.58
CA ARG A 227 -7.07 -1.93 12.48
C ARG A 227 -8.23 -2.05 13.47
N LYS A 228 -9.40 -2.53 13.07
CA LYS A 228 -10.52 -2.69 14.01
C LYS A 228 -10.29 -3.78 15.06
N MET A 229 -9.63 -4.87 14.70
CA MET A 229 -9.38 -5.98 15.63
C MET A 229 -8.32 -5.61 16.66
N TYR A 230 -7.16 -5.12 16.22
CA TYR A 230 -5.99 -4.95 17.09
C TYR A 230 -5.76 -3.50 17.55
N ALA A 231 -6.66 -2.55 17.26
CA ALA A 231 -6.49 -1.16 17.70
C ALA A 231 -6.43 -1.05 19.22
N ARG A 232 -7.29 -1.78 19.95
CA ARG A 232 -7.33 -1.73 21.41
C ARG A 232 -6.04 -2.27 22.03
N GLU A 233 -5.60 -3.47 21.63
CA GLU A 233 -4.35 -4.08 22.09
C GLU A 233 -3.12 -3.19 21.81
N VAL A 234 -3.03 -2.59 20.61
CA VAL A 234 -1.94 -1.68 20.25
C VAL A 234 -2.02 -0.37 21.04
N GLN A 235 -3.22 0.12 21.33
CA GLN A 235 -3.42 1.31 22.15
C GLN A 235 -3.03 1.05 23.62
N GLU A 236 -3.58 0.00 24.23
CA GLU A 236 -3.26 -0.46 25.58
C GLU A 236 -1.74 -0.67 25.74
N PHE A 237 -1.09 -1.37 24.81
CA PHE A 237 0.37 -1.55 24.80
C PHE A 237 1.14 -0.22 24.77
N LEU A 238 0.74 0.74 23.92
CA LEU A 238 1.42 2.04 23.81
C LEU A 238 1.13 2.98 24.97
N GLU A 239 0.00 2.80 25.67
CA GLU A 239 -0.39 3.57 26.85
C GLU A 239 0.24 3.05 28.16
N ARG A 240 0.89 1.87 28.18
CA ARG A 240 1.69 1.39 29.33
C ARG A 240 2.84 2.35 29.67
N ASP A 241 3.11 2.54 30.96
CA ASP A 241 4.16 3.46 31.46
C ASP A 241 5.59 3.10 30.99
N ASP A 242 5.85 1.82 30.71
CA ASP A 242 7.12 1.34 30.14
C ASP A 242 7.35 1.85 28.70
N ASN A 243 6.27 1.96 27.92
CA ASN A 243 6.28 2.29 26.50
C ASN A 243 6.00 3.77 26.23
N SER A 244 5.32 4.47 27.14
CA SER A 244 5.16 5.93 27.09
C SER A 244 5.02 6.55 28.47
N ARG A 245 5.59 7.74 28.69
CA ARG A 245 5.43 8.52 29.92
C ARG A 245 4.41 9.64 29.73
N CYS A 246 3.51 9.87 30.69
CA CYS A 246 2.62 11.04 30.70
C CYS A 246 3.44 12.35 30.77
N GLN A 247 3.01 13.37 30.01
CA GLN A 247 3.54 14.72 30.21
C GLN A 247 2.93 15.35 31.47
N PRO A 248 3.69 16.13 32.26
CA PRO A 248 3.22 16.64 33.55
C PRO A 248 2.30 17.87 33.45
N GLY A 249 2.26 18.60 32.33
CA GLY A 249 1.50 19.84 32.21
C GLY A 249 0.02 19.62 31.99
N LYS A 250 -0.85 20.38 32.67
CA LYS A 250 -2.31 20.41 32.39
C LYS A 250 -2.63 20.86 30.96
N ALA A 251 -1.75 21.68 30.37
CA ALA A 251 -1.81 22.11 28.97
C ALA A 251 -1.38 21.01 27.99
N ASP A 252 -0.63 19.99 28.44
CA ASP A 252 -0.20 18.84 27.65
C ASP A 252 -1.36 17.84 27.52
N SER A 253 -2.41 18.26 26.82
CA SER A 253 -3.62 17.46 26.58
C SER A 253 -4.12 17.61 25.15
N LYS A 254 -4.67 16.52 24.59
CA LYS A 254 -5.24 16.48 23.24
C LYS A 254 -6.63 15.85 23.26
N ILE A 255 -7.50 16.37 22.40
CA ILE A 255 -8.82 15.78 22.17
C ILE A 255 -8.65 14.49 21.36
N SER A 256 -9.07 13.38 21.94
CA SER A 256 -8.97 12.02 21.40
C SER A 256 -10.34 11.37 21.54
N GLU A 257 -11.00 11.07 20.42
CA GLU A 257 -12.33 10.44 20.40
C GLU A 257 -13.36 11.18 21.28
N ASN A 258 -13.40 12.51 21.14
CA ASN A 258 -14.21 13.48 21.89
C ASN A 258 -13.84 13.69 23.38
N GLU A 259 -12.95 12.88 23.95
CA GLU A 259 -12.42 13.07 25.31
C GLU A 259 -11.12 13.87 25.31
N ARG A 260 -10.86 14.64 26.37
CA ARG A 260 -9.59 15.37 26.53
C ARG A 260 -8.59 14.50 27.30
N LYS A 261 -7.69 13.82 26.59
CA LYS A 261 -6.68 12.92 27.18
C LYS A 261 -5.35 13.66 27.37
N GLN A 262 -4.66 13.37 28.48
CA GLN A 262 -3.28 13.82 28.72
C GLN A 262 -2.38 13.29 27.58
N THR A 263 -1.44 14.09 27.09
CA THR A 263 -0.48 13.58 26.09
C THR A 263 0.59 12.72 26.75
N ARG A 264 0.88 11.59 26.11
CA ARG A 264 1.92 10.64 26.51
C ARG A 264 3.05 10.69 25.48
N VAL A 265 4.28 10.46 25.89
CA VAL A 265 5.46 10.49 25.03
C VAL A 265 6.10 9.13 25.03
N LEU A 266 6.32 8.56 23.85
CA LEU A 266 6.98 7.27 23.70
C LEU A 266 8.39 7.30 24.31
N THR A 267 8.71 6.30 25.13
CA THR A 267 10.05 6.11 25.72
C THR A 267 11.09 5.71 24.67
N ASP A 268 10.63 5.08 23.59
CA ASP A 268 11.45 4.37 22.61
C ASP A 268 10.95 4.63 21.17
N TYR A 269 11.75 4.30 20.17
CA TYR A 269 11.37 4.39 18.77
C TYR A 269 10.27 3.39 18.42
N MET A 270 9.31 3.81 17.59
CA MET A 270 8.21 2.95 17.07
C MET A 270 8.67 1.65 16.38
N GLY A 271 9.96 1.54 16.02
CA GLY A 271 10.51 0.29 15.51
C GLY A 271 10.77 -0.73 16.61
N ASN A 272 11.51 -0.34 17.65
CA ASN A 272 11.81 -1.18 18.81
C ASN A 272 10.52 -1.53 19.57
N LEU A 273 9.59 -0.57 19.72
CA LEU A 273 8.26 -0.82 20.30
C LEU A 273 7.43 -1.84 19.51
N TYR A 274 7.59 -1.90 18.19
CA TYR A 274 6.94 -2.94 17.37
C TYR A 274 7.59 -4.32 17.57
N GLU A 275 8.92 -4.36 17.72
CA GLU A 275 9.66 -5.60 18.02
C GLU A 275 9.26 -6.14 19.41
N LYS A 276 9.15 -5.28 20.42
CA LYS A 276 8.58 -5.58 21.75
C LYS A 276 7.14 -6.10 21.67
N PHE A 277 6.26 -5.37 20.97
CA PHE A 277 4.85 -5.78 20.78
C PHE A 277 4.71 -7.15 20.10
N ALA A 278 5.54 -7.43 19.07
CA ALA A 278 5.52 -8.71 18.36
C ALA A 278 6.07 -9.88 19.19
N ALA A 279 7.03 -9.62 20.09
CA ALA A 279 7.53 -10.61 21.04
C ALA A 279 6.50 -10.94 22.13
N GLU A 280 5.77 -9.93 22.64
CA GLU A 280 4.69 -10.13 23.62
C GLU A 280 3.42 -10.76 23.02
N ASN A 281 3.15 -10.54 21.73
CA ASN A 281 1.92 -11.01 21.08
C ASN A 281 2.21 -11.85 19.81
N PRO A 282 2.83 -13.04 19.91
CA PRO A 282 3.20 -13.85 18.72
C PRO A 282 2.02 -14.27 17.83
N THR A 283 0.81 -14.31 18.39
CA THR A 283 -0.44 -14.61 17.68
C THR A 283 -0.89 -13.47 16.76
N VAL A 284 -0.50 -12.22 17.06
CA VAL A 284 -1.00 -11.01 16.40
C VAL A 284 -0.22 -10.72 15.11
N LYS A 285 -0.76 -11.18 13.98
CA LYS A 285 -0.18 -10.97 12.64
C LYS A 285 -0.37 -9.54 12.13
N LEU A 286 0.32 -8.59 12.77
CA LEU A 286 0.44 -7.19 12.36
C LEU A 286 1.75 -6.92 11.61
N SER A 287 1.79 -5.81 10.87
CA SER A 287 3.01 -5.30 10.24
C SER A 287 3.40 -3.96 10.85
N LYS A 288 4.70 -3.70 10.96
CA LYS A 288 5.32 -2.46 11.48
C LYS A 288 4.65 -1.19 10.93
N ALA A 289 4.40 -1.13 9.62
CA ALA A 289 3.73 0.00 8.97
C ALA A 289 2.21 0.14 9.28
N THR A 290 1.57 -0.92 9.78
CA THR A 290 0.18 -0.88 10.25
C THR A 290 0.14 -0.49 11.72
N PHE A 291 0.98 -1.10 12.57
CA PHE A 291 1.20 -0.72 13.97
C PHE A 291 1.49 0.79 14.12
N CYS A 292 2.45 1.33 13.35
CA CYS A 292 2.77 2.76 13.34
C CYS A 292 1.61 3.70 12.98
N ARG A 293 0.56 3.20 12.30
CA ARG A 293 -0.65 3.96 11.94
C ARG A 293 -1.80 3.78 12.93
N MET A 294 -1.69 2.82 13.86
CA MET A 294 -2.69 2.63 14.92
C MET A 294 -2.42 3.50 16.15
N ARG A 295 -1.20 4.04 16.30
CA ARG A 295 -0.84 4.93 17.42
C ARG A 295 -1.89 6.04 17.62
N PRO A 296 -2.42 6.22 18.85
CA PRO A 296 -3.34 7.31 19.17
C PRO A 296 -2.72 8.70 18.93
N ASN A 297 -3.57 9.72 18.78
CA ASN A 297 -3.13 11.10 18.53
C ASN A 297 -2.54 11.79 19.78
N HIS A 298 -2.92 11.33 20.97
CA HIS A 298 -2.42 11.81 22.25
C HIS A 298 -1.08 11.14 22.65
N VAL A 299 -0.72 10.02 22.02
CA VAL A 299 0.61 9.40 22.13
C VAL A 299 1.55 10.03 21.08
N LEU A 300 2.59 10.72 21.54
CA LEU A 300 3.51 11.52 20.74
C LEU A 300 4.83 10.79 20.49
N ILE A 301 5.40 10.97 19.29
CA ILE A 301 6.77 10.51 19.01
C ILE A 301 7.74 11.52 19.63
N THR A 302 8.81 11.01 20.27
CA THR A 302 9.98 11.77 20.75
C THR A 302 10.51 12.82 19.76
N ARG A 303 10.42 12.58 18.44
CA ARG A 303 10.83 13.55 17.38
C ARG A 303 10.03 14.85 17.35
N PHE A 304 8.87 14.96 18.02
CA PHE A 304 8.03 16.16 18.02
C PHE A 304 8.24 17.06 19.25
N ILE A 305 9.20 16.75 20.11
CA ILE A 305 9.40 17.47 21.37
C ILE A 305 10.61 18.37 21.28
N SER A 306 10.33 19.67 21.25
CA SER A 306 11.30 20.72 21.51
C SER A 306 11.69 20.71 22.99
N ARG A 307 12.76 19.96 23.31
CA ARG A 307 13.42 19.84 24.63
C ARG A 307 12.65 19.02 25.69
N SER A 308 13.43 18.38 26.57
CA SER A 308 13.03 17.70 27.83
C SER A 308 12.09 16.48 27.76
N THR A 309 12.32 15.53 26.85
CA THR A 309 11.95 14.12 27.11
C THR A 309 13.14 13.19 26.89
N CYS A 310 13.24 12.16 27.74
CA CYS A 310 14.47 11.46 28.08
C CYS A 310 14.97 10.46 27.01
N LEU A 311 15.59 10.98 25.95
CA LEU A 311 16.77 10.33 25.40
C LEU A 311 17.97 10.77 26.25
N CYS A 312 18.84 9.85 26.66
CA CYS A 312 20.01 10.21 27.46
C CYS A 312 20.95 11.14 26.68
N THR A 313 21.87 11.82 27.37
CA THR A 313 22.85 12.72 26.74
C THR A 313 23.64 12.03 25.62
N LYS A 314 23.98 10.75 25.77
CA LYS A 314 24.66 9.94 24.74
C LYS A 314 23.79 9.74 23.49
N HIS A 315 22.52 9.38 23.63
CA HIS A 315 21.58 9.24 22.51
C HIS A 315 21.38 10.56 21.75
N GLN A 316 21.24 11.67 22.48
CA GLN A 316 21.06 12.98 21.87
C GLN A 316 22.33 13.47 21.16
N ASN A 317 23.51 13.29 21.77
CA ASN A 317 24.78 13.63 21.14
C ASN A 317 25.04 12.78 19.88
N MET A 318 24.80 11.47 19.94
CA MET A 318 24.93 10.61 18.78
C MET A 318 23.96 11.01 17.66
N ALA A 319 22.72 11.39 17.98
CA ALA A 319 21.76 11.90 16.99
C ALA A 319 22.22 13.22 16.32
N LEU A 320 22.99 14.06 17.04
CA LEU A 320 23.55 15.30 16.50
C LEU A 320 24.79 15.02 15.61
N LEU A 321 25.66 14.09 16.00
CA LEU A 321 26.79 13.62 15.16
C LEU A 321 26.29 13.01 13.85
N LEU A 322 25.31 12.09 13.93
CA LEU A 322 24.65 11.50 12.75
C LEU A 322 23.87 12.52 11.91
N ARG A 323 23.59 13.73 12.42
CA ARG A 323 23.03 14.84 11.65
C ARG A 323 24.12 15.63 10.92
N ALA A 324 25.29 15.79 11.52
CA ALA A 324 26.47 16.39 10.87
C ALA A 324 26.93 15.52 9.68
N LEU A 325 27.11 14.21 9.87
CA LEU A 325 27.49 13.28 8.79
C LEU A 325 26.56 13.37 7.57
N ARG A 326 25.24 13.45 7.79
CA ARG A 326 24.26 13.63 6.71
C ARG A 326 24.25 15.01 6.06
N LYS A 327 24.65 16.07 6.77
CA LYS A 327 24.91 17.38 6.13
C LYS A 327 26.12 17.26 5.20
N GLY A 328 27.16 16.54 5.62
CA GLY A 328 28.34 16.20 4.81
C GLY A 328 28.13 15.05 3.81
N GLY A 329 26.91 14.83 3.32
CA GLY A 329 26.65 13.88 2.23
C GLY A 329 26.70 12.38 2.58
N VAL A 330 27.07 11.98 3.80
CA VAL A 330 27.15 10.56 4.16
C VAL A 330 25.74 9.99 4.40
N PRO A 331 25.34 8.88 3.73
CA PRO A 331 23.97 8.35 3.77
C PRO A 331 23.68 7.53 5.03
N VAL A 332 23.76 8.15 6.21
CA VAL A 332 23.61 7.45 7.51
C VAL A 332 22.17 7.39 8.00
N SER A 333 21.86 6.36 8.79
CA SER A 333 20.58 6.20 9.51
C SER A 333 20.19 7.45 10.32
N ALA A 334 18.88 7.72 10.40
CA ALA A 334 18.34 8.81 11.21
C ALA A 334 18.19 8.49 12.70
N ASN A 335 18.34 7.21 13.08
CA ASN A 335 18.18 6.71 14.43
C ASN A 335 19.55 6.21 14.94
N PRO A 336 20.09 6.77 16.05
CA PRO A 336 21.31 6.29 16.68
C PRO A 336 21.36 4.78 16.90
N GLU A 337 20.28 4.17 17.38
CA GLU A 337 20.26 2.72 17.65
C GLU A 337 20.27 1.88 16.37
N ALA A 338 19.59 2.34 15.31
CA ALA A 338 19.63 1.66 14.02
C ALA A 338 20.98 1.83 13.30
N TYR A 339 21.77 2.84 13.69
CA TYR A 339 23.17 2.95 13.30
C TYR A 339 24.06 2.02 14.14
N ALA A 340 23.86 1.97 15.46
CA ALA A 340 24.60 1.06 16.35
C ALA A 340 24.43 -0.43 15.99
N LYS A 341 23.23 -0.82 15.52
CA LYS A 341 22.90 -2.17 14.99
C LYS A 341 23.37 -2.43 13.55
N GLY A 342 23.88 -1.42 12.84
CA GLY A 342 24.38 -1.55 11.48
C GLY A 342 25.88 -1.85 11.43
N GLU A 343 26.35 -2.23 10.23
CA GLU A 343 27.79 -2.31 9.92
C GLU A 343 28.44 -0.92 10.06
N ASP A 344 29.70 -0.92 10.49
CA ASP A 344 30.47 0.30 10.61
C ASP A 344 30.71 0.94 9.23
N LEU A 345 30.61 2.27 9.19
CA LEU A 345 31.11 3.03 8.04
C LEU A 345 32.63 2.95 8.10
N LEU A 346 33.24 2.41 7.05
CA LEU A 346 34.70 2.41 6.91
C LEU A 346 35.20 3.84 7.03
N ALA A 347 36.28 4.06 7.81
CA ALA A 347 36.86 5.38 8.01
C ALA A 347 37.20 6.07 6.68
N GLU A 348 37.60 5.29 5.68
CA GLU A 348 37.85 5.71 4.29
C GLU A 348 36.62 6.35 3.59
N GLU A 349 35.41 5.87 3.87
CA GLU A 349 34.17 6.47 3.34
C GLU A 349 33.84 7.82 4.00
N LEU A 350 34.22 7.99 5.27
CA LEU A 350 34.12 9.27 5.98
C LEU A 350 35.19 10.25 5.48
N GLN A 351 36.42 9.76 5.28
CA GLN A 351 37.56 10.50 4.76
C GLN A 351 37.32 11.06 3.35
N THR A 352 36.56 10.35 2.50
CA THR A 352 36.27 10.76 1.12
C THR A 352 35.08 11.73 0.99
N LYS A 353 34.06 11.60 1.84
CA LYS A 353 32.78 12.33 1.68
C LYS A 353 32.67 13.62 2.53
N LEU A 354 33.40 13.70 3.65
CA LEU A 354 33.27 14.84 4.57
C LEU A 354 34.12 16.06 4.16
N PRO A 355 33.63 17.30 4.39
CA PRO A 355 34.43 18.51 4.23
C PRO A 355 35.49 18.65 5.33
N ASP A 356 36.52 19.47 5.10
CA ASP A 356 37.70 19.56 5.98
C ASP A 356 37.41 20.15 7.36
N ARG A 357 36.36 20.97 7.47
CA ARG A 357 35.82 21.51 8.73
C ARG A 357 34.37 21.10 8.91
N ILE A 358 34.02 20.57 10.09
CA ILE A 358 32.72 19.95 10.35
C ILE A 358 32.04 20.65 11.54
N VAL A 359 31.03 21.47 11.22
CA VAL A 359 30.16 22.08 12.24
C VAL A 359 29.08 21.09 12.69
N TYR A 360 29.16 20.66 13.94
CA TYR A 360 28.20 19.78 14.58
C TYR A 360 27.63 20.39 15.87
N GLY A 361 26.54 19.83 16.37
CA GLY A 361 25.95 20.24 17.64
C GLY A 361 26.32 19.28 18.76
N GLN A 362 26.68 19.78 19.94
CA GLN A 362 26.90 18.99 21.15
C GLN A 362 25.95 19.44 22.26
N TRP A 363 25.27 18.51 22.92
CA TRP A 363 24.46 18.81 24.10
C TRP A 363 25.34 18.71 25.35
N LYS A 364 25.72 19.88 25.88
CA LYS A 364 26.62 20.04 27.02
C LYS A 364 26.00 20.98 28.08
N ARG A 365 26.44 20.87 29.34
CA ARG A 365 26.17 21.88 30.36
C ARG A 365 27.08 23.08 30.10
N VAL A 366 26.51 24.26 30.00
CA VAL A 366 27.22 25.54 29.80
C VAL A 366 26.83 26.47 30.93
N GLU A 367 27.81 27.19 31.49
CA GLU A 367 27.53 28.27 32.43
C GLU A 367 27.03 29.49 31.65
N VAL A 368 25.83 29.95 31.99
CA VAL A 368 25.24 31.18 31.46
C VAL A 368 25.07 32.15 32.62
N THR A 369 25.67 33.33 32.51
CA THR A 369 25.43 34.45 33.40
C THR A 369 24.12 35.12 33.01
N GLU A 370 23.13 35.09 33.91
CA GLU A 370 21.83 35.71 33.69
C GLU A 370 21.44 36.47 34.95
N LYS A 371 21.43 37.81 34.87
CA LYS A 371 21.26 38.74 36.01
C LYS A 371 22.27 38.45 37.13
N GLU A 372 23.56 38.59 36.78
CA GLU A 372 24.74 38.45 37.68
C GLU A 372 24.93 37.09 38.36
N LYS A 373 23.97 36.17 38.26
CA LYS A 373 24.07 34.82 38.82
C LYS A 373 24.50 33.83 37.74
N LYS A 374 25.59 33.09 37.99
CA LYS A 374 26.02 31.96 37.17
C LYS A 374 24.99 30.83 37.28
N LYS A 375 24.38 30.43 36.17
CA LYS A 375 23.48 29.26 36.09
C LYS A 375 24.03 28.24 35.11
N SER A 376 24.20 27.00 35.54
CA SER A 376 24.55 25.89 34.64
C SER A 376 23.29 25.43 33.88
N VAL A 377 23.25 25.69 32.57
CA VAL A 377 22.11 25.34 31.70
C VAL A 377 22.56 24.37 30.62
N THR A 378 21.85 23.26 30.45
CA THR A 378 22.07 22.35 29.32
C THR A 378 21.56 22.97 28.02
N ARG A 379 22.45 23.28 27.09
CA ARG A 379 22.11 23.81 25.75
C ARG A 379 22.83 22.99 24.68
N ILE A 380 22.32 23.06 23.45
CA ILE A 380 23.04 22.55 22.28
C ILE A 380 24.00 23.68 21.89
N VAL A 381 25.29 23.38 21.90
CA VAL A 381 26.37 24.26 21.45
C VAL A 381 26.76 23.81 20.05
N GLU A 382 26.97 24.74 19.13
CA GLU A 382 27.57 24.42 17.83
C GLU A 382 29.09 24.49 17.96
N THR A 383 29.76 23.43 17.55
CA THR A 383 31.21 23.24 17.64
C THR A 383 31.75 22.94 16.25
N ASP A 384 32.81 23.64 15.87
CA ASP A 384 33.60 23.37 14.67
C ASP A 384 34.84 22.55 15.06
N MET A 385 35.20 21.57 14.23
CA MET A 385 36.37 20.70 14.41
C MET A 385 36.94 20.32 13.05
N GLU A 386 38.24 20.02 13.02
CA GLU A 386 38.89 19.44 11.84
C GLU A 386 38.41 18.01 11.59
N LYS A 387 38.30 17.65 10.31
CA LYS A 387 37.82 16.36 9.82
C LYS A 387 38.48 15.14 10.47
N ASN A 388 39.81 15.15 10.61
CA ASN A 388 40.57 14.03 11.18
C ASN A 388 40.28 13.83 12.68
N GLU A 389 40.17 14.93 13.44
CA GLU A 389 39.82 14.88 14.86
C GLU A 389 38.36 14.46 15.06
N PHE A 390 37.47 14.98 14.21
CA PHE A 390 36.05 14.63 14.22
C PHE A 390 35.84 13.12 13.98
N ILE A 391 36.56 12.51 13.03
CA ILE A 391 36.44 11.07 12.74
C ILE A 391 36.90 10.22 13.94
N LYS A 392 38.06 10.53 14.54
CA LYS A 392 38.54 9.84 15.75
C LYS A 392 37.54 9.94 16.90
N MET A 393 37.08 11.15 17.21
CA MET A 393 36.07 11.39 18.25
C MET A 393 34.74 10.69 17.93
N PHE A 394 34.33 10.64 16.67
CA PHE A 394 33.12 9.94 16.24
C PHE A 394 33.24 8.41 16.42
N GLU A 395 34.38 7.80 16.12
CA GLU A 395 34.62 6.38 16.37
C GLU A 395 34.58 6.03 17.87
N GLU A 396 35.24 6.83 18.70
CA GLU A 396 35.24 6.68 20.17
C GLU A 396 33.83 6.81 20.74
N GLN A 397 33.10 7.87 20.36
CA GLN A 397 31.71 8.07 20.79
C GLN A 397 30.78 6.97 20.26
N THR A 398 31.04 6.40 19.08
CA THR A 398 30.27 5.27 18.54
C THR A 398 30.49 3.99 19.37
N LYS A 399 31.74 3.69 19.74
CA LYS A 399 32.07 2.56 20.64
C LYS A 399 31.41 2.72 22.01
N GLU A 400 31.52 3.91 22.62
CA GLU A 400 30.83 4.23 23.88
C GLU A 400 29.31 4.10 23.77
N PHE A 401 28.74 4.51 22.63
CA PHE A 401 27.30 4.49 22.40
C PHE A 401 26.77 3.06 22.21
N ARG A 402 27.48 2.17 21.50
CA ARG A 402 27.12 0.74 21.40
C ARG A 402 27.01 0.09 22.78
N GLY A 403 28.06 0.20 23.61
CA GLY A 403 28.04 -0.33 24.97
C GLY A 403 26.96 0.30 25.87
N HIS A 404 26.56 1.56 25.60
CA HIS A 404 25.41 2.18 26.26
C HIS A 404 24.08 1.54 25.83
N VAL A 405 23.87 1.33 24.53
CA VAL A 405 22.66 0.70 23.97
C VAL A 405 22.51 -0.74 24.48
N GLU A 406 23.59 -1.52 24.52
CA GLU A 406 23.62 -2.89 25.05
C GLU A 406 23.23 -2.95 26.53
N ARG A 407 23.82 -2.09 27.37
CA ARG A 407 23.46 -2.02 28.80
C ARG A 407 21.99 -1.66 29.00
N VAL A 408 21.44 -0.74 28.20
CA VAL A 408 20.02 -0.38 28.25
C VAL A 408 19.13 -1.56 27.83
N HIS A 409 19.48 -2.29 26.78
CA HIS A 409 18.72 -3.48 26.37
C HIS A 409 18.73 -4.55 27.46
N LYS A 410 19.91 -4.88 28.01
CA LYS A 410 20.05 -5.84 29.12
C LYS A 410 19.27 -5.41 30.36
N GLN A 411 19.29 -4.13 30.71
CA GLN A 411 18.49 -3.61 31.83
C GLN A 411 16.98 -3.79 31.59
N TYR A 412 16.48 -3.53 30.38
CA TYR A 412 15.07 -3.79 30.04
C TYR A 412 14.71 -5.27 30.09
N GLU A 413 15.59 -6.17 29.64
CA GLU A 413 15.38 -7.62 29.70
C GLU A 413 15.28 -8.13 31.15
N GLU A 414 16.21 -7.72 32.02
CA GLU A 414 16.16 -8.11 33.44
C GLU A 414 14.95 -7.50 34.16
N VAL A 415 14.62 -6.23 33.91
CA VAL A 415 13.39 -5.60 34.44
C VAL A 415 12.14 -6.36 33.97
N LYS A 416 12.10 -6.82 32.72
CA LYS A 416 10.98 -7.62 32.20
C LYS A 416 10.87 -8.97 32.90
N LYS A 417 11.98 -9.72 33.02
CA LYS A 417 12.02 -11.00 33.75
C LYS A 417 11.56 -10.83 35.21
N LEU A 418 11.99 -9.75 35.87
CA LEU A 418 11.57 -9.45 37.24
C LEU A 418 10.07 -9.18 37.33
N LYS A 419 9.48 -8.38 36.42
CA LYS A 419 8.02 -8.17 36.37
C LYS A 419 7.23 -9.46 36.13
N GLU A 420 7.73 -10.36 35.29
CA GLU A 420 7.05 -11.62 34.96
C GLU A 420 7.12 -12.67 36.10
N ASN A 421 8.14 -12.61 36.95
CA ASN A 421 8.38 -13.58 38.03
C ASN A 421 8.22 -13.00 39.44
N LEU A 422 7.70 -11.77 39.60
CA LEU A 422 7.58 -11.12 40.90
C LEU A 422 6.47 -11.78 41.75
N PRO A 423 6.76 -12.22 43.00
CA PRO A 423 5.72 -12.69 43.90
C PRO A 423 4.76 -11.55 44.30
N PRO A 424 3.47 -11.85 44.61
CA PRO A 424 2.42 -10.84 44.83
C PRO A 424 2.59 -9.96 46.08
N ASN A 425 3.67 -10.15 46.86
CA ASN A 425 4.01 -9.37 48.05
C ASN A 425 5.38 -8.66 47.92
N GLN A 426 5.96 -8.59 46.71
CA GLN A 426 7.23 -7.90 46.45
C GLN A 426 7.03 -6.71 45.53
N ILE A 427 7.85 -5.66 45.72
CA ILE A 427 7.75 -4.41 44.98
C ILE A 427 9.04 -4.22 44.18
N MET A 428 8.92 -3.95 42.88
CA MET A 428 10.06 -3.62 42.04
C MET A 428 10.22 -2.10 41.95
N VAL A 429 11.35 -1.60 42.44
CA VAL A 429 11.71 -0.17 42.35
C VAL A 429 12.72 0.04 41.23
N GLN A 430 12.28 0.63 40.12
CA GLN A 430 13.19 1.03 39.05
C GLN A 430 13.70 2.47 39.30
N MET A 431 15.00 2.60 39.54
CA MET A 431 15.65 3.88 39.80
C MET A 431 16.34 4.44 38.56
N ASP A 432 15.85 5.57 38.04
CA ASP A 432 16.55 6.41 37.05
C ASP A 432 17.40 7.48 37.76
N PHE A 433 18.54 7.87 37.16
CA PHE A 433 19.53 8.85 37.69
C PHE A 433 19.01 10.27 38.03
N TYR A 434 17.70 10.54 37.92
CA TYR A 434 17.11 11.87 38.07
C TYR A 434 15.88 11.89 38.99
N LYS A 435 16.01 11.37 40.22
CA LYS A 435 15.07 11.52 41.35
C LYS A 435 13.58 11.29 41.00
N LEU A 436 13.30 10.33 40.12
CA LEU A 436 11.96 9.89 39.77
C LEU A 436 11.88 8.39 40.03
N TYR A 437 11.08 8.02 41.02
CA TYR A 437 10.86 6.63 41.40
C TYR A 437 9.74 6.06 40.52
N ASN A 438 10.08 5.15 39.61
CA ASN A 438 9.09 4.28 39.00
C ASN A 438 8.91 3.07 39.93
N VAL A 439 8.02 3.22 40.91
CA VAL A 439 7.57 2.11 41.76
C VAL A 439 6.53 1.33 40.95
N VAL A 440 6.88 0.12 40.55
CA VAL A 440 5.94 -0.82 39.94
C VAL A 440 5.49 -1.78 41.02
N ILE A 441 4.27 -1.56 41.52
CA ILE A 441 3.53 -2.53 42.31
C ILE A 441 2.93 -3.51 41.29
N VAL A 442 3.22 -4.80 41.46
CA VAL A 442 2.72 -5.91 40.61
C VAL A 442 1.51 -6.54 41.29
#